data_AF-A0A920PA55-F1
#
_entry.id   AF-A0A920PA55-F1
#
_cell.length_a   1.000
_cell.length_b   1.000
_cell.length_c   1.000
_cell.angle_alpha   90.00
_cell.angle_beta   90.00
_cell.angle_gamma   90.00
#
_symmetry.space_group_name_H-M   'P 1'
#
loop_
_entity.id
_entity.type
_entity.pdbx_description
1 polymer ?
#
loop_
_entity_poly.entity_id
_entity_poly.type
_entity_poly.pdbx_seq_one_letter_code
_entity_poly.pdbx_strand_id
1 'polypeptide(L)'
;MLPFAESAVLTFDGVGEWCTTSIGEGTGNYLRLIKEIHFPHSIGLLYSAFTAFLGFEVNEGEYKVMGMASYGTPIYTDKIKKIVRLKDGR
;
A
#
# COMPACT_ATOMS: atom_id res chain seq x y z
N MET A 1 -22.49 -0.81 -3.90
CA MET A 1 -22.40 -0.90 -5.37
C MET A 1 -21.51 0.23 -5.84
N LEU A 2 -20.46 -0.05 -6.62
CA LEU A 2 -19.61 1.00 -7.16
C LEU A 2 -20.47 1.90 -8.06
N PRO A 3 -20.33 3.23 -8.01
CA PRO A 3 -21.16 4.15 -8.79
C PRO A 3 -20.79 4.16 -10.30
N PHE A 4 -19.98 3.21 -10.76
CA PHE A 4 -19.42 3.16 -12.11
C PHE A 4 -19.75 1.83 -12.78
N ALA A 5 -20.00 1.86 -14.09
CA ALA A 5 -20.23 0.66 -14.90
C ALA A 5 -18.95 -0.19 -15.03
N GLU A 6 -17.80 0.47 -15.13
CA GLU A 6 -16.46 -0.11 -15.16
C GLU A 6 -15.54 0.64 -14.21
N SER A 7 -14.65 -0.07 -13.51
CA SER A 7 -13.73 0.52 -12.54
C SER A 7 -12.44 -0.28 -12.42
N ALA A 8 -11.31 0.39 -12.25
CA ALA A 8 -10.12 -0.24 -11.69
C ALA A 8 -10.25 -0.28 -10.16
N VAL A 9 -9.98 -1.44 -9.58
CA VAL A 9 -10.00 -1.69 -8.13
C VAL A 9 -8.58 -1.96 -7.68
N LEU A 10 -8.12 -1.23 -6.66
CA LEU A 10 -6.81 -1.39 -6.07
C LEU A 10 -6.97 -1.43 -4.55
N THR A 11 -6.51 -2.52 -3.95
CA THR A 11 -6.52 -2.72 -2.50
C THR A 11 -5.09 -2.84 -2.01
N PHE A 12 -4.78 -2.12 -0.93
CA PHE A 12 -3.53 -2.27 -0.18
C PHE A 12 -3.88 -2.67 1.25
N ASP A 13 -3.27 -3.75 1.72
CA ASP A 13 -3.51 -4.29 3.07
C ASP A 13 -2.18 -4.65 3.74
N GLY A 14 -2.18 -4.70 5.08
CA GLY A 14 -1.07 -5.22 5.87
C GLY A 14 -0.85 -6.69 5.54
N VAL A 15 -1.81 -7.54 5.93
CA VAL A 15 -1.87 -8.97 5.60
C VAL A 15 -3.35 -9.36 5.57
N GLY A 16 -3.86 -9.77 4.40
CA GLY A 16 -5.14 -10.50 4.32
C GLY A 16 -4.96 -11.95 4.79
N GLU A 17 -5.31 -12.93 3.95
CA GLU A 17 -4.97 -14.34 4.24
C GLU A 17 -3.56 -14.70 3.72
N TRP A 18 -3.24 -14.28 2.50
CA TRP A 18 -1.88 -14.31 1.90
C TRP A 18 -1.62 -13.14 0.95
N CYS A 19 -2.67 -12.50 0.43
CA CYS A 19 -2.61 -11.33 -0.43
C CYS A 19 -2.43 -10.05 0.42
N THR A 20 -1.52 -9.18 -0.02
CA THR A 20 -1.19 -7.89 0.63
C THR A 20 -1.55 -6.71 -0.26
N THR A 21 -1.69 -6.93 -1.56
CA THR A 21 -2.12 -5.91 -2.52
C THR A 21 -2.80 -6.60 -3.68
N SER A 22 -3.97 -6.13 -4.10
CA SER A 22 -4.69 -6.68 -5.26
C SER A 22 -5.10 -5.57 -6.22
N ILE A 23 -5.00 -5.88 -7.51
CA ILE A 23 -5.47 -5.05 -8.62
C ILE A 23 -6.52 -5.86 -9.36
N GLY A 24 -7.66 -5.26 -9.64
CA GLY A 24 -8.73 -5.88 -10.41
C GLY A 24 -9.51 -4.88 -11.25
N GLU A 25 -10.35 -5.43 -12.12
CA GLU A 25 -11.35 -4.70 -12.91
C GLU A 25 -12.73 -5.07 -12.39
N GLY A 26 -13.50 -4.06 -11.99
CA GLY A 26 -14.91 -4.17 -11.67
C GLY A 26 -15.75 -3.83 -12.90
N THR A 27 -16.70 -4.69 -13.26
CA THR A 27 -17.71 -4.42 -14.30
C THR A 27 -19.08 -4.81 -13.77
N GLY A 28 -19.97 -3.84 -13.57
CA GLY A 28 -21.25 -4.05 -12.88
C GLY A 28 -21.05 -4.67 -11.49
N ASN A 29 -21.50 -5.92 -11.31
CA ASN A 29 -21.37 -6.68 -10.06
C ASN A 29 -20.25 -7.73 -10.10
N TYR A 30 -19.42 -7.73 -11.14
CA TYR A 30 -18.33 -8.68 -11.30
C TYR A 30 -17.00 -8.01 -10.97
N LEU A 31 -16.14 -8.74 -10.27
CA LEU A 31 -14.75 -8.34 -10.00
C LEU A 31 -13.81 -9.38 -10.58
N ARG A 32 -12.94 -8.95 -11.50
CA ARG A 32 -11.87 -9.76 -12.07
C ARG A 32 -10.54 -9.32 -11.48
N LEU A 33 -9.89 -10.18 -10.71
CA LEU A 33 -8.51 -9.94 -10.26
C LEU A 33 -7.54 -10.05 -11.44
N ILE A 34 -6.66 -9.07 -11.55
CA ILE A 34 -5.63 -8.97 -12.61
C ILE A 34 -4.28 -9.35 -12.04
N LYS A 35 -3.99 -8.88 -10.83
CA LYS A 35 -2.69 -9.10 -10.19
C LYS A 35 -2.81 -9.02 -8.69
N GLU A 36 -1.99 -9.81 -8.02
CA GLU A 36 -1.83 -9.78 -6.59
C GLU A 36 -0.34 -9.67 -6.23
N ILE A 37 -0.08 -9.09 -5.06
CA ILE A 37 1.17 -9.20 -4.33
C ILE A 37 0.86 -10.00 -3.08
N HIS A 38 1.70 -10.99 -2.80
CA HIS A 38 1.54 -11.84 -1.63
C HIS A 38 2.58 -11.51 -0.56
N PHE A 39 2.24 -11.90 0.67
CA PHE A 39 3.18 -11.94 1.77
C PHE A 39 4.48 -12.67 1.35
N PRO A 40 5.67 -12.19 1.74
CA PRO A 40 5.95 -11.13 2.73
C PRO A 40 6.03 -9.71 2.15
N HIS A 41 5.75 -9.51 0.87
CA HIS A 41 5.90 -8.20 0.23
C HIS A 41 4.62 -7.37 0.40
N SER A 42 4.55 -6.58 1.47
CA SER A 42 3.41 -5.71 1.78
C SER A 42 3.85 -4.26 1.94
N ILE A 43 3.18 -3.34 1.23
CA ILE A 43 3.37 -1.91 1.46
C ILE A 43 2.78 -1.47 2.79
N GLY A 44 1.70 -2.13 3.25
CA GLY A 44 1.11 -1.89 4.57
C GLY A 44 2.08 -2.26 5.68
N LEU A 45 2.69 -3.46 5.63
CA LEU A 45 3.71 -3.85 6.61
C LEU A 45 4.95 -2.99 6.56
N LEU A 46 5.38 -2.55 5.37
CA LEU A 46 6.47 -1.60 5.24
C LEU A 46 6.15 -0.30 5.97
N TYR A 47 4.93 0.22 5.80
CA TYR A 47 4.48 1.43 6.47
C TYR A 47 4.41 1.25 7.99
N SER A 48 3.84 0.14 8.47
CA SER A 48 3.78 -0.21 9.90
C SER A 48 5.17 -0.37 10.53
N ALA A 49 6.15 -0.91 9.79
CA ALA A 49 7.54 -0.99 10.28
C ALA A 49 8.13 0.41 10.52
N PHE A 50 7.83 1.39 9.67
CA PHE A 50 8.24 2.78 9.90
C PHE A 50 7.46 3.45 11.04
N THR A 51 6.17 3.16 11.17
CA THR A 51 5.36 3.59 12.32
C THR A 51 6.00 3.16 13.64
N ALA A 52 6.36 1.89 13.74
CA ALA A 52 7.07 1.35 14.90
C ALA A 52 8.47 1.97 15.09
N PHE A 53 9.24 2.13 14.00
CA PHE A 53 10.57 2.73 14.04
C PHE A 53 10.56 4.18 14.56
N LEU A 54 9.51 4.94 14.25
CA LEU A 54 9.32 6.31 14.72
C LEU A 54 8.76 6.38 16.16
N GLY A 55 8.53 5.23 16.81
CA GLY A 55 8.06 5.14 18.19
C GLY A 55 6.54 5.26 18.35
N PHE A 56 5.77 5.13 17.26
CA PHE A 56 4.31 5.10 17.34
C PHE A 56 3.77 3.67 17.47
N GLU A 57 2.57 3.56 18.01
CA GLU A 57 1.83 2.30 18.10
C GLU A 57 1.37 1.83 16.72
N VAL A 58 1.59 0.56 16.40
CA VAL A 58 1.18 -0.02 15.11
C VAL A 58 -0.34 -0.22 15.09
N ASN A 59 -0.96 0.05 13.94
CA ASN A 59 -2.42 0.09 13.72
C ASN A 59 -3.15 1.31 14.30
N GLU A 60 -2.46 2.19 15.02
CA GLU A 60 -3.00 3.47 15.48
C GLU A 60 -2.11 4.67 15.12
N GLY A 61 -0.83 4.46 14.86
CA GLY A 61 0.18 5.50 14.66
C GLY A 61 0.33 5.94 13.21
N GLU A 62 -0.18 5.18 12.26
CA GLU A 62 0.03 5.37 10.83
C GLU A 62 -0.43 6.75 10.36
N TYR A 63 -1.56 7.23 10.86
CA TYR A 63 -2.06 8.57 10.50
C TYR A 63 -1.16 9.70 11.03
N LYS A 64 -0.46 9.48 12.16
CA LYS A 64 0.50 10.46 12.69
C LYS A 64 1.70 10.55 11.78
N VAL A 65 2.22 9.40 11.33
CA VAL A 65 3.32 9.35 10.35
C VAL A 65 2.91 10.07 9.06
N MET A 66 1.69 9.83 8.56
CA MET A 66 1.15 10.50 7.39
C MET A 66 1.05 12.01 7.58
N GLY A 67 0.54 12.46 8.73
CA GLY A 67 0.38 13.87 9.06
C GLY A 67 1.72 14.60 9.21
N MET A 68 2.75 13.94 9.75
CA MET A 68 4.09 14.49 9.88
C MET A 68 4.86 14.54 8.55
N ALA A 69 4.48 13.72 7.55
CA ALA A 69 5.20 13.62 6.29
C ALA A 69 5.29 14.96 5.53
N SER A 70 4.31 15.85 5.71
CA SER A 70 4.30 17.19 5.10
C SER A 70 5.34 18.16 5.69
N TYR A 71 5.81 17.90 6.92
CA TYR A 71 6.82 18.72 7.60
C TYR A 71 8.24 18.19 7.41
N GLY A 72 8.40 16.97 6.85
CA GLY A 72 9.68 16.33 6.64
C GLY A 72 10.40 16.79 5.38
N THR A 73 11.72 16.58 5.33
CA THR A 73 12.50 16.67 4.08
C THR A 73 12.90 15.25 3.65
N PRO A 74 12.77 14.88 2.36
CA PRO A 74 12.98 13.50 1.89
C PRO A 74 14.47 13.13 1.76
N ILE A 75 15.19 13.12 2.88
CA ILE A 75 16.65 12.88 2.94
C ILE A 75 17.05 11.41 2.77
N TYR A 76 16.11 10.48 2.89
CA TYR A 76 16.36 9.03 2.80
C TYR A 76 15.82 8.38 1.52
N THR A 77 15.39 9.16 0.55
CA THR A 77 14.82 8.68 -0.72
C THR A 77 15.66 7.59 -1.38
N ASP A 78 16.98 7.76 -1.44
CA ASP A 78 17.88 6.78 -2.06
C ASP A 78 18.02 5.48 -1.27
N LYS A 79 17.83 5.52 0.05
CA LYS A 79 17.78 4.30 0.88
C LYS A 79 16.46 3.57 0.65
N ILE A 80 15.34 4.30 0.61
CA ILE A 80 14.02 3.73 0.36
C ILE A 80 13.95 3.07 -1.03
N LYS A 81 14.51 3.71 -2.07
CA LYS A 81 14.57 3.13 -3.43
C LYS A 81 15.31 1.79 -3.51
N LYS A 82 16.16 1.45 -2.54
CA LYS A 82 16.87 0.15 -2.51
C LYS A 82 16.01 -0.99 -1.97
N ILE A 83 14.95 -0.67 -1.22
CA ILE A 83 14.06 -1.67 -0.60
C ILE A 83 12.71 -1.81 -1.32
N VAL A 84 12.41 -0.91 -2.27
CA VAL A 84 11.23 -1.01 -3.14
C VAL A 84 11.64 -1.23 -4.59
N ARG A 85 10.95 -2.13 -5.29
CA ARG A 85 11.13 -2.31 -6.73
C ARG A 85 10.10 -1.46 -7.46
N LEU A 86 10.56 -0.35 -8.03
CA LEU A 86 9.76 0.45 -8.94
C LEU A 86 9.82 -0.19 -10.33
N LYS A 87 8.66 -0.41 -10.94
CA LYS A 87 8.56 -0.82 -12.34
C LYS A 87 8.17 0.42 -13.14
N ASP A 88 8.94 0.78 -14.15
CA ASP A 88 8.59 1.89 -15.03
C ASP A 88 7.26 1.58 -15.73
N GLY A 89 6.32 2.52 -15.67
CA GLY A 89 5.03 2.41 -16.33
C GLY A 89 5.21 2.52 -17.84
N ARG A 90 5.23 1.37 -18.52
CA ARG A 90 4.90 1.22 -19.94
C ARG A 90 3.78 0.22 -20.06
#